data_AF-A0A2A2YCU0-F1
#
_entry.id   AF-A0A2A2YCU0-F1
#
_cell.length_a   1.000
_cell.length_b   1.000
_cell.length_c   1.000
_cell.angle_alpha   90.00
_cell.angle_beta   90.00
_cell.angle_gamma   90.00
#
_symmetry.space_group_name_H-M   'P 1'
#
loop_
_entity.id
_entity.type
_entity.pdbx_description
1 polymer ?
#
loop_
_entity_poly.entity_id
_entity_poly.type
_entity_poly.pdbx_seq_one_letter_code
_entity_poly.pdbx_strand_id
1 'polypeptide(L)'
;MPQKLHGLDGKSLRSRIRVRSYLDANFAHCHRPNGTGAHWNARFGTPFTEQGILRDPVRNNLGLTDATLVTPGDPTKSLHLHRMKSTDPAVKIPPFLHNTPDTQATKIVEEWIRKMEK
;
A
#
# COMPACT_ATOMS: atom_id res chain seq x y z
N MET A 1 6.23 24.45 19.80
CA MET A 1 5.66 25.02 18.55
C MET A 1 4.53 24.11 18.09
N PRO A 2 3.28 24.58 17.97
CA PRO A 2 2.19 23.70 17.56
C PRO A 2 2.32 23.37 16.07
N GLN A 3 2.46 22.08 15.79
CA GLN A 3 2.52 21.54 14.44
C GLN A 3 1.14 21.78 13.79
N LYS A 4 1.14 22.62 12.76
CA LYS A 4 -0.04 23.03 11.99
C LYS A 4 -0.66 21.78 11.36
N LEU A 5 -1.88 21.43 11.79
CA LEU A 5 -2.71 20.36 11.23
C LEU A 5 -3.09 20.72 9.77
N HIS A 6 -2.20 20.45 8.83
CA HIS A 6 -2.50 20.56 7.41
C HIS A 6 -3.35 19.36 6.99
N GLY A 7 -4.61 19.63 6.62
CA GLY A 7 -5.41 18.80 5.71
C GLY A 7 -5.83 17.41 6.23
N LEU A 8 -6.80 17.34 7.12
CA LEU A 8 -7.71 16.19 7.16
C LEU A 8 -8.92 16.52 6.28
N ASP A 9 -8.75 16.55 4.95
CA ASP A 9 -9.91 16.52 4.08
C ASP A 9 -10.66 15.20 4.33
N GLY A 10 -11.96 15.29 4.67
CA GLY A 10 -12.76 14.10 4.99
C GLY A 10 -12.79 13.06 3.86
N LYS A 11 -12.44 13.46 2.62
CA LYS A 11 -12.30 12.56 1.47
C LYS A 11 -11.02 11.72 1.53
N SER A 12 -9.86 12.29 1.84
CA SER A 12 -8.62 11.53 2.09
C SER A 12 -8.76 10.57 3.26
N LEU A 13 -9.42 10.99 4.35
CA LEU A 13 -9.67 10.10 5.48
C LEU A 13 -10.51 8.88 5.08
N ARG A 14 -11.61 9.09 4.33
CA ARG A 14 -12.44 8.00 3.80
C ARG A 14 -11.67 7.10 2.83
N SER A 15 -10.87 7.68 1.94
CA SER A 15 -10.02 6.92 1.00
C SER A 15 -9.01 6.05 1.75
N ARG A 16 -8.34 6.61 2.75
CA ARG A 16 -7.40 5.90 3.61
C ARG A 16 -8.06 4.76 4.38
N ILE A 17 -9.25 4.98 4.94
CA ILE A 17 -10.01 3.92 5.61
C ILE A 17 -10.30 2.77 4.64
N ARG A 18 -10.82 3.07 3.44
CA ARG A 18 -11.12 2.04 2.43
C ARG A 18 -9.88 1.25 2.03
N VAL A 19 -8.76 1.93 1.77
CA VAL A 19 -7.49 1.27 1.45
C VAL A 19 -7.04 0.38 2.61
N ARG A 20 -7.04 0.88 3.84
CA ARG A 20 -6.62 0.10 5.02
C ARG A 20 -7.49 -1.12 5.26
N SER A 21 -8.81 -1.01 5.06
CA SER A 21 -9.72 -2.16 5.17
C SER A 21 -9.42 -3.22 4.11
N TYR A 22 -9.15 -2.80 2.87
CA TYR A 22 -8.74 -3.72 1.80
C TYR A 22 -7.40 -4.39 2.13
N LEU A 23 -6.43 -3.63 2.64
CA LEU A 23 -5.12 -4.15 3.01
C LEU A 23 -5.22 -5.20 4.12
N ASP A 24 -6.06 -4.97 5.12
CA ASP A 24 -6.30 -5.92 6.20
C ASP A 24 -6.84 -7.25 5.64
N ALA A 25 -7.96 -7.17 4.92
CA ALA A 25 -8.66 -8.34 4.38
C ALA A 25 -7.79 -9.21 3.46
N ASN A 26 -6.87 -8.60 2.71
CA ASN A 26 -6.10 -9.29 1.68
C ASN A 26 -4.66 -9.62 2.09
N PHE A 27 -4.07 -8.86 3.02
CA PHE A 27 -2.63 -8.94 3.29
C PHE A 27 -2.27 -9.15 4.76
N ALA A 28 -3.16 -8.89 5.73
CA ALA A 28 -2.82 -9.00 7.15
C ALA A 28 -2.48 -10.41 7.62
N HIS A 29 -2.89 -11.44 6.89
CA HIS A 29 -2.49 -12.82 7.20
C HIS A 29 -0.97 -13.02 7.08
N CYS A 30 -0.33 -12.41 6.07
CA CYS A 30 1.12 -12.45 5.85
C CYS A 30 1.86 -11.25 6.43
N HIS A 31 1.29 -10.05 6.29
CA HIS A 31 1.88 -8.76 6.63
C HIS A 31 1.39 -8.31 8.01
N ARG A 32 1.94 -8.95 9.04
CA ARG A 32 1.71 -8.66 10.46
C ARG A 32 2.96 -9.05 11.26
N PRO A 33 3.12 -8.60 12.51
CA PRO A 33 4.18 -9.11 13.38
C PRO A 33 4.18 -10.64 13.41
N ASN A 34 5.36 -11.24 13.26
CA ASN A 34 5.56 -12.69 13.17
C ASN A 34 4.90 -13.37 11.94
N GLY A 35 4.47 -12.60 10.95
CA GLY A 35 3.99 -13.11 9.66
C GLY A 35 5.13 -13.35 8.66
N THR A 36 4.85 -14.09 7.59
CA THR A 36 5.83 -14.45 6.56
C THR A 36 6.27 -13.26 5.69
N GLY A 37 5.50 -12.17 5.66
CA GLY A 37 5.77 -10.95 4.89
C GLY A 37 6.11 -9.72 5.75
N ALA A 38 6.51 -9.90 7.01
CA ALA A 38 6.49 -8.90 8.10
C ALA A 38 7.39 -7.63 7.99
N HIS A 39 7.57 -7.04 6.80
CA HIS A 39 8.21 -5.72 6.63
C HIS A 39 7.25 -4.56 6.95
N TRP A 40 5.95 -4.81 6.84
CA TRP A 40 4.89 -3.85 7.14
C TRP A 40 3.69 -4.58 7.75
N ASN A 41 2.79 -3.84 8.39
CA ASN A 41 1.67 -4.37 9.15
C ASN A 41 0.34 -3.91 8.54
N ALA A 42 -0.33 -4.81 7.83
CA ALA A 42 -1.56 -4.53 7.09
C ALA A 42 -2.81 -4.49 7.97
N ARG A 43 -2.73 -4.91 9.24
CA ARG A 43 -3.88 -4.95 10.15
C ARG A 43 -4.51 -3.57 10.31
N PHE A 44 -5.81 -3.46 10.13
CA PHE A 44 -6.56 -2.21 10.24
C PHE A 44 -6.43 -1.59 11.64
N GLY A 45 -6.35 -2.44 12.67
CA GLY A 45 -6.16 -2.01 14.06
C GLY A 45 -4.76 -1.43 14.36
N THR A 46 -3.78 -1.59 13.47
CA THR A 46 -2.46 -0.97 13.66
C THR A 46 -2.51 0.50 13.24
N PRO A 47 -2.11 1.46 14.09
CA PRO A 47 -2.08 2.87 13.73
C PRO A 47 -1.37 3.11 12.39
N PHE A 48 -1.91 4.00 11.55
CA PHE A 48 -1.39 4.18 10.19
C PHE A 48 0.11 4.53 10.16
N THR A 49 0.56 5.33 11.13
CA THR A 49 1.97 5.71 11.34
C THR A 49 2.87 4.53 11.70
N GLU A 50 2.30 3.43 12.20
CA GLU A 50 3.00 2.20 12.60
C GLU A 50 2.82 1.06 11.59
N GLN A 51 2.01 1.25 10.54
CA GLN A 51 1.83 0.21 9.52
C GLN A 51 3.08 -0.01 8.68
N GLY A 52 4.05 0.92 8.67
CA GLY A 52 5.31 0.77 7.94
C GLY A 52 5.15 0.65 6.43
N ILE A 53 4.00 1.06 5.87
CA ILE A 53 3.70 0.87 4.44
C ILE A 53 4.29 1.98 3.55
N LEU A 54 4.45 3.18 4.09
CA LEU A 54 4.91 4.34 3.34
C LEU A 54 6.43 4.44 3.35
N ARG A 55 7.02 4.70 2.17
CA ARG A 55 8.46 4.94 1.99
C ARG A 55 9.38 3.82 2.49
N ASP A 56 8.85 2.63 2.74
CA ASP A 56 9.64 1.48 3.18
C ASP A 56 10.54 0.97 2.03
N PRO A 57 11.85 0.77 2.26
CA PRO A 57 12.76 0.27 1.24
C PRO A 57 12.36 -1.11 0.74
N VAL A 58 12.40 -1.29 -0.58
CA VAL A 58 12.05 -2.58 -1.20
C VAL A 58 13.30 -3.41 -1.45
N ARG A 59 13.23 -4.71 -1.14
CA ARG A 59 14.34 -5.66 -1.37
C ARG A 59 14.59 -5.95 -2.86
N ASN A 60 13.52 -5.96 -3.66
CA ASN A 60 13.57 -6.13 -5.10
C ASN A 60 12.59 -5.13 -5.71
N ASN A 61 13.14 -4.15 -6.43
CA ASN A 61 12.38 -3.07 -7.05
C ASN A 61 11.73 -3.46 -8.37
N LEU A 62 11.98 -4.66 -8.90
CA LEU A 62 11.45 -5.16 -10.17
C LEU A 62 11.74 -4.22 -11.36
N GLY A 63 12.89 -3.53 -11.32
CA GLY A 63 13.28 -2.56 -12.34
C GLY A 63 12.64 -1.17 -12.19
N LEU A 64 11.87 -0.93 -11.12
CA LEU A 64 11.34 0.41 -10.82
C LEU A 64 12.40 1.30 -10.16
N THR A 65 12.71 2.44 -10.78
CA THR A 65 13.66 3.44 -10.27
C THR A 65 13.10 4.15 -9.03
N ASP A 66 13.93 4.26 -7.98
CA ASP A 66 13.60 4.88 -6.69
C ASP A 66 12.30 4.36 -6.04
N ALA A 67 11.96 3.09 -6.27
CA ALA A 67 10.72 2.55 -5.73
C ALA A 67 10.82 2.30 -4.23
N THR A 68 9.72 2.62 -3.53
CA THR A 68 9.46 2.18 -2.17
C THR A 68 8.20 1.31 -2.16
N LEU A 69 7.86 0.72 -1.01
CA LEU A 69 6.68 -0.12 -0.89
C LEU A 69 5.42 0.65 -1.34
N VAL A 70 5.23 1.84 -0.80
CA VAL A 70 4.30 2.87 -1.29
C VAL A 70 4.99 4.22 -1.21
N THR A 71 5.15 4.88 -2.37
CA THR A 71 5.74 6.21 -2.49
C THR A 71 4.63 7.26 -2.50
N PRO A 72 4.49 8.09 -1.45
CA PRO A 72 3.49 9.14 -1.39
C PRO A 72 3.55 10.07 -2.62
N GLY A 73 2.40 10.34 -3.23
CA GLY A 73 2.28 11.22 -4.40
C GLY A 73 2.78 10.63 -5.72
N ASP A 74 3.37 9.43 -5.72
CA ASP A 74 3.91 8.78 -6.92
C ASP A 74 3.52 7.29 -7.04
N PRO A 75 2.39 7.00 -7.71
CA PRO A 75 1.97 5.62 -7.97
C PRO A 75 2.96 4.82 -8.83
N THR A 76 3.78 5.48 -9.66
CA THR A 76 4.72 4.80 -10.56
C THR A 76 5.95 4.25 -9.82
N LYS A 77 6.30 4.88 -8.69
CA LYS A 77 7.36 4.45 -7.76
C LYS A 77 6.84 3.59 -6.61
N SER A 78 5.60 3.10 -6.67
CA SER A 78 4.96 2.35 -5.60
C SER A 78 4.90 0.85 -5.93
N LEU A 79 5.82 0.07 -5.35
CA LEU A 79 5.96 -1.35 -5.66
C LEU A 79 4.69 -2.16 -5.31
N HIS A 80 4.02 -1.86 -4.20
CA HIS A 80 2.81 -2.59 -3.81
C HIS A 80 1.71 -2.47 -4.88
N LEU A 81 1.48 -1.26 -5.40
CA LEU A 81 0.51 -1.03 -6.47
C LEU A 81 0.92 -1.73 -7.77
N HIS A 82 2.21 -1.69 -8.13
CA HIS A 82 2.73 -2.41 -9.29
C HIS A 82 2.42 -3.91 -9.21
N ARG A 83 2.68 -4.52 -8.04
CA ARG A 83 2.39 -5.93 -7.79
C ARG A 83 0.89 -6.24 -7.83
N MET A 84 0.04 -5.38 -7.26
CA MET A 84 -1.42 -5.57 -7.31
C MET A 84 -1.99 -5.54 -8.74
N LYS A 85 -1.34 -4.83 -9.67
CA LYS A 85 -1.78 -4.71 -11.07
C LYS A 85 -1.25 -5.81 -11.99
N SER A 86 -0.27 -6.61 -11.53
CA SER A 86 0.39 -7.59 -12.38
C SER A 86 -0.38 -8.90 -12.49
N THR A 87 -0.30 -9.54 -13.65
CA THR A 87 -0.72 -10.93 -13.88
C THR A 87 0.45 -11.92 -13.86
N ASP A 88 1.69 -11.43 -13.90
CA ASP A 88 2.90 -12.24 -13.86
C ASP A 88 3.02 -12.94 -12.48
N PRO A 89 3.03 -14.28 -12.41
CA PRO A 89 3.18 -15.02 -11.16
C PRO A 89 4.42 -14.65 -10.34
N ALA A 90 5.50 -14.18 -10.96
CA ALA A 90 6.72 -13.74 -10.27
C ALA A 90 6.58 -12.36 -9.62
N VAL A 91 5.60 -11.57 -10.05
CA VAL A 91 5.40 -10.17 -9.61
C VAL A 91 4.15 -10.01 -8.76
N LYS A 92 3.04 -10.65 -9.17
CA LYS A 92 1.71 -10.41 -8.63
C LYS A 92 1.58 -10.71 -7.14
N ILE A 93 0.65 -10.02 -6.47
CA ILE A 93 0.28 -10.30 -5.09
C ILE A 93 -1.25 -10.33 -4.93
N PRO A 94 -1.81 -11.25 -4.12
CA PRO A 94 -1.15 -12.45 -3.58
C PRO A 94 -0.78 -13.43 -4.71
N PRO A 95 0.33 -14.19 -4.59
CA PRO A 95 0.85 -15.00 -5.71
C PRO A 95 -0.08 -16.15 -6.12
N PHE A 96 -0.96 -16.62 -5.23
CA PHE A 96 -1.81 -17.80 -5.44
C PHE A 96 -3.32 -17.52 -5.41
N LEU A 97 -3.76 -16.32 -5.05
CA LEU A 97 -5.18 -16.10 -4.73
C LEU A 97 -6.04 -15.75 -5.95
N HIS A 98 -5.48 -15.04 -6.94
CA HIS A 98 -6.23 -14.57 -8.11
C HIS A 98 -5.44 -14.70 -9.41
N ASN A 99 -6.16 -15.03 -10.50
CA ASN A 99 -5.62 -15.02 -11.86
C ASN A 99 -5.73 -13.64 -12.53
N THR A 100 -6.57 -12.76 -11.99
CA THR A 100 -6.78 -11.40 -12.50
C THR A 100 -6.62 -10.37 -11.38
N PRO A 101 -6.07 -9.18 -11.67
CA PRO A 101 -6.02 -8.08 -10.72
C PRO A 101 -7.40 -7.63 -10.26
N ASP A 102 -7.54 -7.25 -8.99
CA ASP A 102 -8.69 -6.48 -8.50
C ASP A 102 -8.59 -5.04 -9.05
N THR A 103 -9.21 -4.82 -10.21
CA THR A 103 -9.17 -3.54 -10.92
C THR A 103 -9.84 -2.41 -10.14
N GLN A 104 -10.80 -2.71 -9.25
CA GLN A 104 -11.46 -1.70 -8.43
C GLN A 104 -10.56 -1.29 -7.27
N ALA A 105 -9.98 -2.25 -6.56
CA ALA A 105 -9.06 -1.98 -5.46
C ALA A 105 -7.80 -1.25 -5.94
N THR A 106 -7.19 -1.69 -7.04
CA THR A 106 -6.00 -1.03 -7.61
C THR A 106 -6.25 0.43 -7.98
N LYS A 107 -7.42 0.78 -8.53
CA LYS A 107 -7.80 2.18 -8.79
C LYS A 107 -7.90 3.00 -7.51
N ILE A 108 -8.54 2.46 -6.47
CA ILE A 108 -8.68 3.15 -5.18
C ILE A 108 -7.31 3.38 -4.53
N VAL A 109 -6.43 2.37 -4.55
CA VAL A 109 -5.07 2.48 -4.02
C VAL A 109 -4.25 3.47 -4.82
N GLU A 110 -4.34 3.45 -6.15
CA GLU A 110 -3.65 4.44 -7.00
C GLU A 110 -4.08 5.87 -6.71
N GLU A 111 -5.39 6.13 -6.61
CA GLU A 111 -5.91 7.45 -6.28
C GLU A 111 -5.49 7.91 -4.87
N TRP A 112 -5.49 6.98 -3.92
CA TRP A 112 -5.04 7.25 -2.56
C TRP A 112 -3.57 7.68 -2.53
N ILE A 113 -2.69 6.96 -3.24
CA ILE A 113 -1.26 7.30 -3.36
C ILE A 113 -1.09 8.67 -4.02
N ARG A 114 -1.77 8.91 -5.14
CA ARG A 114 -1.66 10.14 -5.93
C ARG A 114 -2.06 11.40 -5.16
N LYS A 115 -2.95 11.26 -4.17
CA LYS A 115 -3.44 12.37 -3.32
C LYS A 115 -2.57 12.65 -2.10
N MET A 116 -1.55 11.84 -1.83
CA MET A 116 -0.62 12.13 -0.74
C MET A 116 0.37 13.23 -1.13
N GLU A 117 0.82 13.99 -0.13
CA GLU A 117 1.97 14.87 -0.26
C GLU A 117 3.25 14.05 -0.49
N LYS A 118 4.08 14.50 -1.45
CA LYS A 118 5.34 13.84 -1.84
C LYS A 118 6.37 13.87 -0.72
#